data_AF-A0AAA9ZF91-F1
#
_entry.id   AF-A0AAA9ZF91-F1
#
_cell.length_a   1.000
_cell.length_b   1.000
_cell.length_c   1.000
_cell.angle_alpha   90.00
_cell.angle_beta   90.00
_cell.angle_gamma   90.00
#
_symmetry.space_group_name_H-M   'P 1'
#
loop_
_entity.id
_entity.type
_entity.pdbx_description
1 polymer ?
#
loop_
_entity_poly.entity_id
_entity_poly.type
_entity_poly.pdbx_seq_one_letter_code
_entity_poly.pdbx_strand_id
1 'polypeptide(L)'
;MDTTDVILRYLYLGTTQPYYIYKSKSLDVGLGRLVLEPIKILVQAAENPNDLELRAKAEKISLREEPVDTIVRAINSGSLPRRDECLFTLAYLIRTYINAEEKHRVYRVLPNLIAEGKELFQFVQFYQILAEPKETGFGNGMRKALTKWYDRHTADELAKLLVTDRGAYGWTHRDLLRQAHVQLADTAKTQVLLIVKGPGTLEKFRKTEYTGKYVDAVYGALEVESEALTMFNQMKKFKALDTADKACNGITEQQYPFELVPVPLLRSAAVWESLFPRLPYRDILRAAVLLQDFRLLKENDSPLSVAYGNVLNRMTSVRESRLHPIVIYRLMRLFEERQRYHNAVKEAIHTSNNLTLKNSKANPTVLKQFYAVLNESMLNYERTGLRFLVTLDLRSKQSKSKYLGICIRARFDRSHPG
;
A
#
# COMPACT_ATOMS: atom_id res chain seq x y z
N MET A 1 12.99 4.56 -27.42
CA MET A 1 12.92 3.94 -26.09
C MET A 1 11.87 2.87 -26.21
N ASP A 2 12.18 1.63 -25.84
CA ASP A 2 11.26 0.50 -25.95
C ASP A 2 10.01 0.74 -25.08
N THR A 3 8.83 0.28 -25.51
CA THR A 3 7.57 0.55 -24.78
C THR A 3 7.62 -0.05 -23.38
N THR A 4 8.22 -1.24 -23.24
CA THR A 4 8.45 -1.86 -21.93
C THR A 4 9.29 -0.98 -21.00
N ASP A 5 10.31 -0.25 -21.51
CA ASP A 5 11.10 0.65 -20.66
C ASP A 5 10.27 1.84 -20.17
N VAL A 6 9.37 2.36 -21.00
CA VAL A 6 8.49 3.48 -20.62
C VAL A 6 7.50 3.04 -19.54
N ILE A 7 6.91 1.85 -19.71
CA ILE A 7 6.01 1.25 -18.71
C ILE A 7 6.77 0.99 -17.41
N LEU A 8 7.93 0.34 -17.45
CA LEU A 8 8.76 0.11 -16.26
C LEU A 8 9.07 1.42 -15.54
N ARG A 9 9.49 2.44 -16.28
CA ARG A 9 9.77 3.75 -15.70
C ARG A 9 8.54 4.36 -15.03
N TYR A 10 7.36 4.23 -15.64
CA TYR A 10 6.11 4.63 -15.02
C TYR A 10 5.78 3.83 -13.76
N LEU A 11 5.94 2.50 -13.77
CA LEU A 11 5.68 1.65 -12.60
C LEU A 11 6.58 2.00 -11.40
N TYR A 12 7.87 2.27 -11.64
CA TYR A 12 8.83 2.59 -10.58
C TYR A 12 8.82 4.07 -10.15
N LEU A 13 8.64 5.00 -11.09
CA LEU A 13 8.81 6.45 -10.84
C LEU A 13 7.52 7.25 -10.88
N GLY A 14 6.45 6.70 -11.47
CA GLY A 14 5.19 7.42 -11.67
C GLY A 14 5.21 8.47 -12.75
N THR A 15 6.22 8.43 -13.60
CA THR A 15 6.47 9.39 -14.68
C THR A 15 7.22 8.70 -15.81
N THR A 16 7.12 9.26 -17.03
CA THR A 16 7.93 8.84 -18.18
C THR A 16 9.34 9.45 -18.16
N GLN A 17 9.54 10.44 -17.30
CA GLN A 17 10.81 11.13 -17.13
C GLN A 17 11.79 10.31 -16.28
N PRO A 18 13.11 10.40 -16.52
CA PRO A 18 14.12 9.57 -15.86
C PRO A 18 14.43 9.98 -14.40
N TYR A 19 13.49 10.64 -13.72
CA TYR A 19 13.66 11.11 -12.35
C TYR A 19 12.41 10.88 -11.54
N TYR A 20 12.60 10.55 -10.26
CA TYR A 20 11.50 10.42 -9.32
C TYR A 20 11.01 11.80 -8.89
N ILE A 21 9.71 12.04 -9.06
CA ILE A 21 9.03 13.18 -8.45
C ILE A 21 8.17 12.62 -7.34
N TYR A 22 8.45 13.01 -6.10
CA TYR A 22 7.53 12.72 -5.03
C TYR A 22 6.19 13.42 -5.28
N LYS A 23 5.14 12.65 -5.56
CA LYS A 23 3.78 13.16 -5.73
C LYS A 23 3.06 13.05 -4.38
N SER A 24 2.79 14.19 -3.75
CA SER A 24 1.88 14.27 -2.58
C SER A 24 0.40 14.11 -2.98
N LYS A 25 0.10 14.17 -4.29
CA LYS A 25 -1.22 14.01 -4.88
C LYS A 25 -1.48 12.55 -5.28
N SER A 26 -2.74 12.23 -5.50
CA SER A 26 -3.19 10.96 -6.10
C SER A 26 -2.50 10.70 -7.45
N LEU A 27 -2.51 9.44 -7.87
CA LEU A 27 -2.07 9.03 -9.20
C LEU A 27 -2.70 9.91 -10.29
N ASP A 28 -1.90 10.28 -11.28
CA ASP A 28 -2.34 11.01 -12.46
C ASP A 28 -2.92 10.00 -13.47
N VAL A 29 -4.24 9.95 -13.53
CA VAL A 29 -4.98 9.00 -14.37
C VAL A 29 -4.76 9.31 -15.86
N GLY A 30 -4.64 10.59 -16.24
CA GLY A 30 -4.40 10.99 -17.62
C GLY A 30 -3.05 10.52 -18.11
N LEU A 31 -2.00 10.74 -17.30
CA LEU A 31 -0.66 10.21 -17.60
C LEU A 31 -0.66 8.68 -17.65
N GLY A 32 -1.33 8.01 -16.72
CA GLY A 32 -1.43 6.55 -16.73
C GLY A 32 -2.09 6.02 -18.00
N ARG A 33 -3.19 6.63 -18.45
CA ARG A 33 -3.85 6.26 -19.71
C ARG A 33 -2.94 6.45 -20.92
N LEU A 34 -2.20 7.57 -20.98
CA LEU A 34 -1.26 7.85 -22.06
C LEU A 34 -0.12 6.83 -22.11
N VAL A 35 0.47 6.50 -20.96
CA VAL A 35 1.58 5.53 -20.89
C VAL A 35 1.14 4.11 -21.29
N LEU A 36 -0.09 3.74 -20.96
CA LEU A 36 -0.62 2.39 -21.20
C LEU A 36 -1.39 2.27 -22.52
N GLU A 37 -1.61 3.38 -23.22
CA GLU A 37 -2.26 3.42 -24.55
C GLU A 37 -1.68 2.44 -25.57
N PRO A 38 -0.35 2.21 -25.64
CA PRO A 38 0.21 1.20 -26.54
C PRO A 38 -0.40 -0.21 -26.33
N ILE A 39 -0.69 -0.60 -25.09
CA ILE A 39 -1.32 -1.90 -24.82
C ILE A 39 -2.74 -1.95 -25.39
N LYS A 40 -3.49 -0.85 -25.27
CA LYS A 40 -4.83 -0.74 -25.86
C LYS A 40 -4.79 -0.85 -27.38
N ILE A 41 -3.82 -0.21 -28.04
CA ILE A 41 -3.62 -0.29 -29.50
C ILE A 41 -3.37 -1.74 -29.92
N LEU A 42 -2.51 -2.48 -29.20
CA LEU A 42 -2.25 -3.89 -29.51
C LEU A 42 -3.51 -4.75 -29.42
N VAL A 43 -4.32 -4.56 -28.37
CA VAL A 43 -5.57 -5.30 -28.20
C VAL A 43 -6.58 -4.96 -29.30
N GLN A 44 -6.73 -3.68 -29.66
CA GLN A 44 -7.64 -3.25 -30.72
C GLN A 44 -7.22 -3.73 -32.11
N ALA A 45 -5.92 -3.77 -32.39
CA ALA A 45 -5.39 -4.31 -33.64
C ALA A 45 -5.60 -5.83 -33.75
N ALA A 46 -5.58 -6.55 -32.63
CA ALA A 46 -5.91 -7.98 -32.58
C ALA A 46 -7.41 -8.25 -32.80
N GLU A 47 -8.28 -7.38 -32.28
CA GLU A 47 -9.74 -7.48 -32.46
C GLU A 47 -10.19 -7.11 -33.88
N ASN A 48 -9.56 -6.10 -34.50
CA ASN A 48 -9.90 -5.61 -35.84
C ASN A 48 -8.73 -5.76 -36.80
N PRO A 49 -8.44 -6.98 -37.30
CA PRO A 49 -7.31 -7.21 -38.18
C PRO A 49 -7.40 -6.38 -39.47
N ASN A 50 -8.58 -6.06 -39.97
CA ASN A 50 -8.70 -5.38 -41.27
C ASN A 50 -8.35 -3.88 -41.24
N ASP A 51 -8.13 -3.29 -40.06
CA ASP A 51 -7.71 -1.89 -39.92
C ASP A 51 -6.19 -1.74 -40.13
N LEU A 52 -5.80 -1.24 -41.31
CA LEU A 52 -4.40 -1.02 -41.66
C LEU A 52 -3.71 0.06 -40.80
N GLU A 53 -4.44 1.08 -40.35
CA GLU A 53 -3.86 2.15 -39.53
C GLU A 53 -3.51 1.66 -38.13
N LEU A 54 -4.40 0.86 -37.53
CA LEU A 54 -4.15 0.24 -36.22
C LEU A 54 -3.01 -0.77 -36.29
N ARG A 55 -2.93 -1.57 -37.35
CA ARG A 55 -1.80 -2.49 -37.57
C ARG A 55 -0.47 -1.75 -37.70
N ALA A 56 -0.41 -0.70 -38.51
CA ALA A 56 0.80 0.10 -38.68
C ALA A 56 1.25 0.78 -37.36
N LYS A 57 0.31 1.11 -36.46
CA LYS A 57 0.63 1.58 -35.10
C LYS A 57 1.11 0.45 -34.20
N ALA A 58 0.46 -0.72 -34.25
CA ALA A 58 0.81 -1.90 -33.47
C ALA A 58 2.22 -2.43 -33.80
N GLU A 59 2.61 -2.46 -35.08
CA GLU A 59 3.94 -2.89 -35.52
C GLU A 59 5.09 -2.05 -34.95
N LYS A 60 4.81 -0.79 -34.58
CA LYS A 60 5.80 0.10 -33.96
C LYS A 60 5.96 -0.13 -32.46
N ILE A 61 5.08 -0.93 -31.86
CA ILE A 61 5.06 -1.21 -30.43
C ILE A 61 5.83 -2.50 -30.18
N SER A 62 6.90 -2.39 -29.40
CA SER A 62 7.69 -3.52 -28.94
C SER A 62 7.44 -3.73 -27.45
N LEU A 63 7.07 -4.96 -27.07
CA LEU A 63 6.99 -5.40 -25.68
C LEU A 63 7.93 -6.60 -25.51
N ARG A 64 8.89 -6.49 -24.59
CA ARG A 64 9.84 -7.57 -24.28
C ARG A 64 9.24 -8.74 -23.50
N GLU A 65 8.15 -8.48 -22.80
CA GLU A 65 7.43 -9.45 -21.97
C GLU A 65 5.98 -9.02 -21.81
N GLU A 66 5.15 -9.92 -21.30
CA GLU A 66 3.75 -9.63 -21.00
C GLU A 66 3.63 -8.53 -19.92
N PRO A 67 2.74 -7.54 -20.10
CA PRO A 67 2.57 -6.46 -19.13
C PRO A 67 2.28 -6.93 -17.69
N VAL A 68 1.57 -8.06 -17.55
CA VAL A 68 1.28 -8.67 -16.24
C VAL A 68 2.55 -9.12 -15.53
N ASP A 69 3.47 -9.75 -16.26
CA ASP A 69 4.73 -10.25 -15.71
C ASP A 69 5.66 -9.09 -15.33
N THR A 70 5.66 -8.00 -16.12
CA THR A 70 6.33 -6.75 -15.75
C THR A 70 5.86 -6.22 -14.40
N ILE A 71 4.54 -6.22 -14.17
CA ILE A 71 3.94 -5.73 -12.91
C ILE A 71 4.28 -6.66 -11.75
N VAL A 72 4.16 -7.97 -11.94
CA VAL A 72 4.50 -8.98 -10.93
C VAL A 72 5.96 -8.81 -10.50
N ARG A 73 6.88 -8.68 -11.45
CA ARG A 73 8.30 -8.44 -11.17
C ARG A 73 8.50 -7.11 -10.43
N ALA A 74 7.86 -6.04 -10.90
CA ALA A 74 7.99 -4.72 -10.28
C ALA A 74 7.55 -4.74 -8.80
N ILE A 75 6.39 -5.34 -8.51
CA ILE A 75 5.88 -5.50 -7.14
C ILE A 75 6.82 -6.37 -6.30
N ASN A 76 7.21 -7.54 -6.80
CA ASN A 76 8.02 -8.51 -6.06
C ASN A 76 9.45 -8.03 -5.80
N SER A 77 9.94 -7.04 -6.56
CA SER A 77 11.24 -6.41 -6.30
C SER A 77 11.31 -5.72 -4.92
N GLY A 78 10.18 -5.43 -4.27
CA GLY A 78 10.09 -4.70 -3.00
C GLY A 78 10.53 -3.23 -3.08
N SER A 79 11.04 -2.80 -4.24
CA SER A 79 11.76 -1.55 -4.42
C SER A 79 10.89 -0.39 -4.87
N LEU A 80 9.57 -0.59 -4.93
CA LEU A 80 8.63 0.43 -5.37
C LEU A 80 8.43 1.50 -4.28
N PRO A 81 8.73 2.78 -4.56
CA PRO A 81 8.45 3.86 -3.61
C PRO A 81 6.96 4.03 -3.29
N ARG A 82 6.11 3.69 -4.27
CA ARG A 82 4.65 3.62 -4.18
C ARG A 82 4.13 2.54 -5.13
N ARG A 83 3.00 1.93 -4.78
CA ARG A 83 2.41 0.80 -5.54
C ARG A 83 1.22 1.20 -6.41
N ASP A 84 0.77 2.44 -6.29
CA ASP A 84 -0.40 3.00 -6.96
C ASP A 84 -0.41 2.74 -8.47
N GLU A 85 0.73 2.93 -9.15
CA GLU A 85 0.87 2.73 -10.60
C GLU A 85 0.74 1.27 -11.00
N CYS A 86 1.26 0.36 -10.20
CA CYS A 86 1.09 -1.07 -10.44
C CYS A 86 -0.38 -1.47 -10.29
N LEU A 87 -1.05 -0.98 -9.24
CA LEU A 87 -2.48 -1.23 -9.01
C LEU A 87 -3.35 -0.62 -10.13
N PHE A 88 -3.03 0.60 -10.57
CA PHE A 88 -3.71 1.26 -11.68
C PHE A 88 -3.51 0.49 -12.99
N THR A 89 -2.29 0.03 -13.25
CA THR A 89 -1.98 -0.74 -14.46
C THR A 89 -2.73 -2.06 -14.46
N LEU A 90 -2.79 -2.80 -13.34
CA LEU A 90 -3.61 -4.02 -13.24
C LEU A 90 -5.09 -3.75 -13.56
N ALA A 91 -5.65 -2.66 -13.02
CA ALA A 91 -7.03 -2.28 -13.31
C ALA A 91 -7.22 -1.92 -14.79
N TYR A 92 -6.25 -1.21 -15.39
CA TYR A 92 -6.25 -0.86 -16.80
C TYR A 92 -6.20 -2.09 -17.69
N LEU A 93 -5.34 -3.06 -17.40
CA LEU A 93 -5.26 -4.31 -18.16
C LEU A 93 -6.58 -5.07 -18.16
N ILE A 94 -7.22 -5.22 -17.00
CA ILE A 94 -8.51 -5.92 -16.89
C ILE A 94 -9.60 -5.25 -17.73
N ARG A 95 -9.62 -3.91 -17.76
CA ARG A 95 -10.58 -3.12 -18.53
C ARG A 95 -10.26 -3.05 -20.03
N THR A 96 -9.00 -3.24 -20.40
CA THR A 96 -8.54 -3.12 -21.78
C THR A 96 -8.58 -4.43 -22.52
N TYR A 97 -8.18 -5.54 -21.88
CA TYR A 97 -8.19 -6.85 -22.53
C TYR A 97 -9.60 -7.23 -22.98
N ILE A 98 -9.68 -8.00 -24.04
CA ILE A 98 -10.94 -8.53 -24.59
C ILE A 98 -10.93 -10.05 -24.45
N ASN A 99 -9.78 -10.68 -24.74
CA ASN A 99 -9.57 -12.11 -24.59
C ASN A 99 -9.77 -12.55 -23.12
N ALA A 100 -10.56 -13.62 -22.94
CA ALA A 100 -10.83 -14.20 -21.64
C ALA A 100 -9.56 -14.78 -20.98
N GLU A 101 -8.62 -15.32 -21.77
CA GLU A 101 -7.38 -15.91 -21.24
C GLU A 101 -6.51 -14.82 -20.59
N GLU A 102 -6.29 -13.70 -21.26
CA GLU A 102 -5.50 -12.57 -20.77
C GLU A 102 -6.10 -11.99 -19.49
N LYS A 103 -7.43 -11.74 -19.48
CA LYS A 103 -8.15 -11.32 -18.26
C LYS A 103 -7.96 -12.31 -17.13
N HIS A 104 -8.08 -13.60 -17.41
CA HIS A 104 -7.95 -14.64 -16.40
C HIS A 104 -6.54 -14.70 -15.82
N ARG A 105 -5.49 -14.46 -16.63
CA ARG A 105 -4.10 -14.32 -16.13
C ARG A 105 -3.98 -13.16 -15.14
N VAL A 106 -4.53 -11.98 -15.45
CA VAL A 106 -4.50 -10.84 -14.51
C VAL A 106 -5.26 -11.15 -13.22
N TYR A 107 -6.47 -11.73 -13.31
CA TYR A 107 -7.26 -12.09 -12.13
C TYR A 107 -6.60 -13.16 -11.27
N ARG A 108 -5.79 -14.05 -11.85
CA ARG A 108 -5.09 -15.12 -11.12
C ARG A 108 -4.01 -14.56 -10.19
N VAL A 109 -3.28 -13.53 -10.62
CA VAL A 109 -2.19 -12.93 -9.84
C VAL A 109 -2.69 -11.94 -8.80
N LEU A 110 -3.86 -11.33 -9.03
CA LEU A 110 -4.41 -10.26 -8.18
C LEU A 110 -4.53 -10.65 -6.69
N PRO A 111 -5.06 -11.83 -6.31
CA PRO A 111 -5.14 -12.24 -4.92
C PRO A 111 -3.81 -12.32 -4.20
N ASN A 112 -2.69 -12.55 -4.90
CA ASN A 112 -1.37 -12.68 -4.27
C ASN A 112 -0.61 -11.36 -4.27
N LEU A 113 -0.78 -10.54 -5.32
CA LEU A 113 -0.11 -9.25 -5.43
C LEU A 113 -0.65 -8.23 -4.44
N ILE A 114 -1.96 -8.17 -4.23
CA ILE A 114 -2.57 -7.19 -3.32
C ILE A 114 -2.53 -7.75 -1.90
N ALA A 115 -1.68 -7.19 -1.04
CA ALA A 115 -1.47 -7.73 0.30
C ALA A 115 -2.40 -7.07 1.32
N GLU A 116 -2.50 -5.75 1.30
CA GLU A 116 -3.24 -4.95 2.29
C GLU A 116 -4.66 -4.62 1.81
N GLY A 117 -5.63 -4.49 2.72
CA GLY A 117 -7.00 -4.09 2.36
C GLY A 117 -7.07 -2.66 1.79
N LYS A 118 -6.19 -1.76 2.24
CA LYS A 118 -6.04 -0.42 1.63
C LYS A 118 -5.68 -0.48 0.14
N GLU A 119 -4.79 -1.39 -0.25
CA GLU A 119 -4.39 -1.59 -1.65
C GLU A 119 -5.55 -2.18 -2.46
N LEU A 120 -6.32 -3.08 -1.86
CA LEU A 120 -7.53 -3.64 -2.46
C LEU A 120 -8.55 -2.53 -2.77
N PHE A 121 -8.83 -1.65 -1.81
CA PHE A 121 -9.73 -0.51 -2.00
C PHE A 121 -9.24 0.44 -3.09
N GLN A 122 -7.93 0.70 -3.13
CA GLN A 122 -7.33 1.54 -4.15
C GLN A 122 -7.45 0.93 -5.55
N PHE A 123 -7.17 -0.37 -5.68
CA PHE A 123 -7.34 -1.11 -6.93
C PHE A 123 -8.80 -1.05 -7.40
N VAL A 124 -9.77 -1.30 -6.51
CA VAL A 124 -11.20 -1.21 -6.84
C VAL A 124 -11.57 0.20 -7.29
N GLN A 125 -11.05 1.24 -6.63
CA GLN A 125 -11.26 2.62 -7.05
C GLN A 125 -10.73 2.87 -8.47
N PHE A 126 -9.55 2.38 -8.81
CA PHE A 126 -9.02 2.50 -10.18
C PHE A 126 -9.85 1.71 -11.19
N TYR A 127 -10.25 0.49 -10.84
CA TYR A 127 -11.12 -0.35 -11.67
C TYR A 127 -12.46 0.34 -11.99
N GLN A 128 -12.97 1.15 -11.07
CA GLN A 128 -14.20 1.93 -11.23
C GLN A 128 -13.98 3.22 -12.03
N ILE A 129 -12.88 3.96 -11.79
CA ILE A 129 -12.52 5.16 -12.58
C ILE A 129 -12.31 4.81 -14.07
N LEU A 130 -11.86 3.60 -14.34
CA LEU A 130 -11.62 3.10 -15.70
C LEU A 130 -12.85 2.45 -16.34
N ALA A 131 -13.97 2.33 -15.61
CA ALA A 131 -15.19 1.77 -16.14
C ALA A 131 -15.82 2.69 -17.20
N GLU A 132 -16.29 2.11 -18.30
CA GLU A 132 -17.20 2.80 -19.21
C GLU A 132 -18.62 2.86 -18.60
N PRO A 133 -19.49 3.79 -19.04
CA PRO A 133 -20.83 3.95 -18.46
C PRO A 133 -21.67 2.67 -18.41
N LYS A 134 -21.43 1.74 -19.34
CA LYS A 134 -22.12 0.44 -19.44
C LYS A 134 -21.50 -0.68 -18.59
N GLU A 135 -20.32 -0.46 -18.00
CA GLU A 135 -19.53 -1.51 -17.32
C GLU A 135 -19.15 -1.17 -15.86
N THR A 136 -19.98 -0.41 -15.16
CA THR A 136 -19.71 0.04 -13.78
C THR A 136 -19.80 -1.09 -12.74
N GLY A 137 -20.35 -2.24 -13.11
CA GLY A 137 -20.51 -3.40 -12.22
C GLY A 137 -19.27 -4.30 -12.07
N PHE A 138 -19.35 -5.23 -11.12
CA PHE A 138 -18.37 -6.31 -10.98
C PHE A 138 -18.77 -7.52 -11.83
N GLY A 139 -18.05 -7.72 -12.94
CA GLY A 139 -18.15 -8.93 -13.75
C GLY A 139 -17.78 -10.20 -12.97
N ASN A 140 -18.11 -11.38 -13.52
CA ASN A 140 -17.86 -12.67 -12.87
C ASN A 140 -16.39 -12.87 -12.48
N GLY A 141 -15.45 -12.49 -13.37
CA GLY A 141 -14.01 -12.58 -13.09
C GLY A 141 -13.58 -11.76 -11.88
N MET A 142 -14.06 -10.52 -11.78
CA MET A 142 -13.78 -9.62 -10.65
C MET A 142 -14.36 -10.17 -9.35
N ARG A 143 -15.60 -10.68 -9.36
CA ARG A 143 -16.23 -11.30 -8.18
C ARG A 143 -15.46 -12.51 -7.67
N LYS A 144 -15.01 -13.39 -8.58
CA LYS A 144 -14.17 -14.55 -8.26
C LYS A 144 -12.82 -14.13 -7.70
N ALA A 145 -12.17 -13.14 -8.30
CA ALA A 145 -10.88 -12.63 -7.82
C ALA A 145 -10.97 -12.03 -6.41
N LEU A 146 -12.01 -11.24 -6.14
CA LEU A 146 -12.27 -10.68 -4.81
C LEU A 146 -12.59 -11.78 -3.79
N THR A 147 -13.43 -12.76 -4.16
CA THR A 147 -13.74 -13.92 -3.30
C THR A 147 -12.47 -14.68 -2.92
N LYS A 148 -11.61 -14.97 -3.90
CA LYS A 148 -10.32 -15.62 -3.68
C LYS A 148 -9.37 -14.78 -2.82
N TRP A 149 -9.39 -13.45 -2.94
CA TRP A 149 -8.61 -12.56 -2.08
C TRP A 149 -9.03 -12.66 -0.61
N TYR A 150 -10.33 -12.74 -0.31
CA TYR A 150 -10.78 -12.96 1.06
C TYR A 150 -10.46 -14.38 1.54
N ASP A 151 -10.68 -15.39 0.69
CA ASP A 151 -10.51 -16.80 1.07
C ASP A 151 -9.05 -17.20 1.34
N ARG A 152 -8.06 -16.51 0.76
CA ARG A 152 -6.64 -16.83 0.98
C ARG A 152 -6.20 -16.67 2.45
N HIS A 153 -6.92 -15.85 3.22
CA HIS A 153 -6.58 -15.60 4.63
C HIS A 153 -7.18 -16.69 5.51
N THR A 154 -6.50 -16.99 6.62
CA THR A 154 -7.09 -17.78 7.71
C THR A 154 -8.24 -17.02 8.36
N ALA A 155 -9.09 -17.71 9.14
CA ALA A 155 -10.21 -17.07 9.82
C ALA A 155 -9.76 -15.95 10.78
N ASP A 156 -8.64 -16.16 11.48
CA ASP A 156 -8.08 -15.18 12.43
C ASP A 156 -7.45 -13.98 11.72
N GLU A 157 -6.70 -14.20 10.65
CA GLU A 157 -6.15 -13.13 9.82
C GLU A 157 -7.26 -12.29 9.21
N LEU A 158 -8.33 -12.94 8.74
CA LEU A 158 -9.51 -12.26 8.20
C LEU A 158 -10.22 -11.44 9.28
N ALA A 159 -10.41 -12.00 10.48
CA ALA A 159 -10.96 -11.26 11.62
C ALA A 159 -10.11 -10.03 11.95
N LYS A 160 -8.79 -10.19 12.04
CA LYS A 160 -7.84 -9.10 12.32
C LYS A 160 -7.92 -8.01 11.25
N LEU A 161 -7.83 -8.39 9.98
CA LEU A 161 -7.92 -7.50 8.82
C LEU A 161 -9.21 -6.68 8.83
N LEU A 162 -10.37 -7.33 9.01
CA LEU A 162 -11.66 -6.65 8.96
C LEU A 162 -11.89 -5.72 10.15
N VAL A 163 -11.27 -5.99 11.31
CA VAL A 163 -11.28 -5.05 12.41
C VAL A 163 -10.33 -3.89 12.13
N THR A 164 -9.09 -4.11 11.70
CA THR A 164 -8.09 -3.05 11.52
C THR A 164 -8.51 -2.05 10.45
N ASP A 165 -9.02 -2.52 9.32
CA ASP A 165 -9.22 -1.73 8.12
C ASP A 165 -10.53 -0.93 8.17
N ARG A 166 -10.41 0.40 8.26
CA ARG A 166 -11.57 1.32 8.36
C ARG A 166 -12.19 1.69 7.01
N GLY A 167 -11.67 1.13 5.91
CA GLY A 167 -11.96 1.58 4.55
C GLY A 167 -11.00 2.66 4.05
N ALA A 168 -10.89 2.78 2.74
CA ALA A 168 -10.06 3.78 2.07
C ALA A 168 -10.61 4.09 0.68
N TYR A 169 -10.27 5.26 0.12
CA TYR A 169 -10.65 5.66 -1.26
C TYR A 169 -12.16 5.58 -1.55
N GLY A 170 -13.02 5.74 -0.53
CA GLY A 170 -14.48 5.64 -0.66
C GLY A 170 -15.04 4.23 -0.57
N TRP A 171 -14.21 3.22 -0.30
CA TRP A 171 -14.60 1.81 -0.20
C TRP A 171 -14.37 1.26 1.20
N THR A 172 -15.27 0.38 1.64
CA THR A 172 -15.11 -0.44 2.85
C THR A 172 -15.20 -1.92 2.52
N HIS A 173 -14.74 -2.80 3.43
CA HIS A 173 -14.93 -4.24 3.25
C HIS A 173 -16.42 -4.59 3.12
N ARG A 174 -17.30 -3.90 3.86
CA ARG A 174 -18.76 -4.07 3.75
C ARG A 174 -19.26 -3.84 2.32
N ASP A 175 -18.77 -2.79 1.65
CA ASP A 175 -19.17 -2.47 0.28
C ASP A 175 -18.69 -3.55 -0.70
N LEU A 176 -17.42 -3.95 -0.59
CA LEU A 176 -16.85 -4.99 -1.44
C LEU A 176 -17.56 -6.33 -1.25
N LEU A 177 -17.82 -6.74 -0.01
CA LEU A 177 -18.52 -7.99 0.30
C LEU A 177 -19.93 -8.02 -0.28
N ARG A 178 -20.61 -6.87 -0.35
CA ARG A 178 -21.94 -6.73 -0.95
C ARG A 178 -21.88 -6.78 -2.46
N GLN A 179 -21.03 -5.96 -3.09
CA GLN A 179 -20.93 -5.89 -4.54
C GLN A 179 -20.35 -7.15 -5.18
N ALA A 180 -19.40 -7.80 -4.50
CA ALA A 180 -18.77 -9.00 -5.01
C ALA A 180 -19.57 -10.28 -4.73
N HIS A 181 -20.59 -10.21 -3.86
CA HIS A 181 -21.34 -11.36 -3.38
C HIS A 181 -20.44 -12.47 -2.83
N VAL A 182 -19.48 -12.10 -1.98
CA VAL A 182 -18.49 -13.06 -1.44
C VAL A 182 -19.17 -14.12 -0.59
N GLN A 183 -18.92 -15.38 -0.95
CA GLN A 183 -19.32 -16.59 -0.26
C GLN A 183 -18.08 -17.47 -0.07
N LEU A 184 -17.86 -17.94 1.14
CA LEU A 184 -16.71 -18.77 1.51
C LEU A 184 -17.22 -20.14 1.99
N ALA A 185 -16.46 -21.19 1.73
CA ALA A 185 -16.83 -22.54 2.17
C ALA A 185 -16.61 -22.73 3.68
N ASP A 186 -15.62 -22.04 4.25
CA ASP A 186 -15.28 -22.09 5.66
C ASP A 186 -16.35 -21.36 6.51
N THR A 187 -16.89 -22.07 7.50
CA THR A 187 -17.93 -21.57 8.41
C THR A 187 -17.43 -20.45 9.30
N ALA A 188 -16.20 -20.53 9.84
CA ALA A 188 -15.62 -19.52 10.71
C ALA A 188 -15.39 -18.21 9.95
N LYS A 189 -14.82 -18.28 8.74
CA LYS A 189 -14.67 -17.11 7.87
C LYS A 189 -16.04 -16.50 7.53
N THR A 190 -17.02 -17.34 7.24
CA THR A 190 -18.38 -16.91 6.89
C THR A 190 -19.06 -16.16 8.04
N GLN A 191 -18.93 -16.64 9.29
CA GLN A 191 -19.45 -15.93 10.47
C GLN A 191 -18.89 -14.50 10.57
N VAL A 192 -17.57 -14.37 10.44
CA VAL A 192 -16.85 -13.09 10.49
C VAL A 192 -17.32 -12.15 9.36
N LEU A 193 -17.44 -12.66 8.12
CA LEU A 193 -17.93 -11.87 6.98
C LEU A 193 -19.38 -11.39 7.15
N LEU A 194 -20.26 -12.23 7.71
CA LEU A 194 -21.67 -11.89 7.89
C LEU A 194 -21.86 -10.75 8.88
N ILE A 195 -21.09 -10.71 9.97
CA ILE A 195 -21.15 -9.61 10.94
C ILE A 195 -20.70 -8.29 10.30
N VAL A 196 -19.66 -8.32 9.46
CA VAL A 196 -19.17 -7.13 8.75
C VAL A 196 -20.18 -6.62 7.70
N LYS A 197 -20.94 -7.52 7.05
CA LYS A 197 -22.00 -7.14 6.09
C LYS A 197 -23.11 -6.31 6.75
N GLY A 198 -23.39 -6.54 8.03
CA GLY A 198 -24.21 -5.67 8.86
C GLY A 198 -24.82 -6.35 10.10
N PRO A 199 -25.26 -5.57 11.09
CA PRO A 199 -25.94 -6.08 12.27
C PRO A 199 -27.21 -6.83 11.87
N GLY A 200 -27.50 -7.96 12.52
CA GLY A 200 -28.66 -8.77 12.17
C GLY A 200 -28.43 -9.71 10.97
N THR A 201 -27.32 -9.58 10.22
CA THR A 201 -27.11 -10.41 9.01
C THR A 201 -26.79 -11.85 9.38
N LEU A 202 -25.98 -12.06 10.42
CA LEU A 202 -25.68 -13.40 10.93
C LEU A 202 -26.95 -14.05 11.51
N GLU A 203 -27.73 -13.31 12.29
CA GLU A 203 -28.98 -13.80 12.88
C GLU A 203 -30.06 -14.06 11.81
N LYS A 204 -30.14 -13.21 10.77
CA LYS A 204 -31.03 -13.45 9.63
C LYS A 204 -30.57 -14.66 8.84
N PHE A 205 -29.28 -14.82 8.57
CA PHE A 205 -28.77 -15.99 7.86
C PHE A 205 -29.11 -17.28 8.61
N ARG A 206 -28.93 -17.28 9.94
CA ARG A 206 -29.37 -18.37 10.84
C ARG A 206 -30.89 -18.65 10.75
N LYS A 207 -31.73 -17.64 10.52
CA LYS A 207 -33.20 -17.75 10.47
C LYS A 207 -33.80 -18.05 9.09
N THR A 208 -33.17 -17.58 8.01
CA THR A 208 -33.77 -17.58 6.65
C THR A 208 -33.62 -18.95 5.96
N GLU A 209 -32.70 -19.80 6.43
CA GLU A 209 -32.46 -21.14 5.86
C GLU A 209 -33.18 -22.28 6.61
N TYR A 210 -33.95 -21.97 7.66
CA TYR A 210 -34.81 -22.95 8.36
C TYR A 210 -36.01 -23.44 7.51
N THR A 211 -36.19 -22.92 6.30
CA THR A 211 -37.27 -23.26 5.37
C THR A 211 -36.82 -24.02 4.11
N GLY A 212 -35.54 -24.41 3.99
CA GLY A 212 -35.00 -25.17 2.85
C GLY A 212 -34.41 -26.53 3.24
N LYS A 213 -34.73 -27.59 2.48
CA LYS A 213 -34.12 -28.94 2.59
C LYS A 213 -32.66 -28.92 2.11
N TYR A 214 -31.77 -29.67 2.79
CA TYR A 214 -30.29 -29.83 2.64
C TYR A 214 -29.47 -28.79 3.44
N VAL A 215 -28.49 -29.06 4.35
CA VAL A 215 -27.51 -30.16 4.56
C VAL A 215 -27.00 -30.19 6.04
N ASP A 216 -27.54 -31.03 6.95
CA ASP A 216 -27.30 -31.03 8.42
C ASP A 216 -25.84 -30.94 8.97
N ALA A 217 -24.79 -31.27 8.22
CA ALA A 217 -23.42 -31.36 8.76
C ALA A 217 -22.68 -30.01 8.88
N VAL A 218 -23.00 -29.01 8.05
CA VAL A 218 -22.35 -27.67 8.08
C VAL A 218 -22.99 -26.75 9.13
N TYR A 219 -24.22 -27.08 9.57
CA TYR A 219 -25.06 -26.22 10.41
C TYR A 219 -24.70 -26.24 11.89
N GLY A 220 -24.35 -27.40 12.46
CA GLY A 220 -23.87 -27.47 13.85
C GLY A 220 -22.63 -26.60 14.10
N ALA A 221 -21.80 -26.42 13.07
CA ALA A 221 -20.59 -25.59 13.12
C ALA A 221 -20.85 -24.08 13.01
N LEU A 222 -22.03 -23.63 12.56
CA LEU A 222 -22.41 -22.21 12.46
C LEU A 222 -23.18 -21.70 13.68
N GLU A 223 -23.75 -22.58 14.49
CA GLU A 223 -24.36 -22.25 15.79
C GLU A 223 -23.28 -21.94 16.85
N VAL A 224 -22.22 -22.75 16.89
CA VAL A 224 -21.05 -22.53 17.75
C VAL A 224 -20.31 -21.26 17.29
N GLU A 225 -20.04 -20.35 18.22
CA GLU A 225 -19.23 -19.17 17.95
C GLU A 225 -17.80 -19.62 17.62
N SER A 226 -17.31 -19.33 16.42
CA SER A 226 -15.94 -19.64 16.05
C SER A 226 -14.94 -18.80 16.87
N GLU A 227 -13.75 -19.35 17.12
CA GLU A 227 -12.67 -18.64 17.81
C GLU A 227 -12.34 -17.31 17.11
N ALA A 228 -12.33 -17.30 15.77
CA ALA A 228 -12.12 -16.10 14.96
C ALA A 228 -13.19 -15.02 15.21
N LEU A 229 -14.44 -15.42 15.42
CA LEU A 229 -15.53 -14.50 15.76
C LEU A 229 -15.36 -13.93 17.19
N THR A 230 -15.01 -14.78 18.15
CA THR A 230 -14.70 -14.32 19.50
C THR A 230 -13.52 -13.34 19.50
N MET A 231 -12.45 -13.65 18.75
CA MET A 231 -11.29 -12.77 18.55
C MET A 231 -11.70 -11.44 17.92
N PHE A 232 -12.55 -11.46 16.88
CA PHE A 232 -13.10 -10.24 16.25
C PHE A 232 -13.81 -9.34 17.28
N ASN A 233 -14.66 -9.94 18.13
CA ASN A 233 -15.39 -9.23 19.16
C ASN A 233 -14.46 -8.66 20.25
N GLN A 234 -13.42 -9.40 20.66
CA GLN A 234 -12.42 -8.94 21.61
C GLN A 234 -11.59 -7.77 21.05
N MET A 235 -11.13 -7.84 19.80
CA MET A 235 -10.41 -6.75 19.14
C MET A 235 -11.28 -5.49 19.01
N LYS A 236 -12.59 -5.65 18.78
CA LYS A 236 -13.53 -4.53 18.76
C LYS A 236 -13.68 -3.88 20.13
N LYS A 237 -13.67 -4.66 21.22
CA LYS A 237 -13.64 -4.14 22.60
C LYS A 237 -12.31 -3.43 22.90
N PHE A 238 -11.19 -3.97 22.44
CA PHE A 238 -9.87 -3.37 22.60
C PHE A 238 -9.79 -1.96 22.00
N LYS A 239 -10.42 -1.73 20.84
CA LYS A 239 -10.51 -0.41 20.19
C LYS A 239 -11.24 0.66 21.02
N ALA A 240 -12.03 0.25 22.01
CA ALA A 240 -12.77 1.15 22.89
C ALA A 240 -12.09 1.36 24.25
N LEU A 241 -10.88 0.82 24.44
CA LEU A 241 -10.14 0.99 25.70
C LEU A 241 -9.69 2.43 25.94
N ASP A 242 -9.58 2.75 27.22
CA ASP A 242 -9.23 4.05 27.77
C ASP A 242 -7.97 4.03 28.65
N THR A 243 -7.48 2.84 29.00
CA THR A 243 -6.40 2.63 29.98
C THR A 243 -5.13 2.17 29.28
N ALA A 244 -4.00 2.84 29.56
CA ALA A 244 -2.72 2.53 28.92
C ALA A 244 -2.17 1.14 29.30
N ASP A 245 -2.28 0.73 30.58
CA ASP A 245 -1.75 -0.56 31.05
C ASP A 245 -2.48 -1.75 30.40
N LYS A 246 -3.81 -1.66 30.27
CA LYS A 246 -4.61 -2.66 29.55
C LYS A 246 -4.23 -2.73 28.08
N ALA A 247 -3.91 -1.59 27.47
CA ALA A 247 -3.42 -1.57 26.10
C ALA A 247 -2.05 -2.24 25.98
N CYS A 248 -1.12 -1.98 26.90
CA CYS A 248 0.18 -2.64 26.95
C CYS A 248 0.03 -4.17 27.08
N ASN A 249 -0.82 -4.65 27.98
CA ASN A 249 -1.07 -6.09 28.15
C ASN A 249 -1.69 -6.71 26.89
N GLY A 250 -2.69 -6.05 26.28
CA GLY A 250 -3.27 -6.54 25.03
C GLY A 250 -2.27 -6.54 23.86
N ILE A 251 -1.33 -5.59 23.85
CA ILE A 251 -0.21 -5.63 22.90
C ILE A 251 0.67 -6.83 23.23
N THR A 252 1.23 -6.95 24.42
CA THR A 252 2.20 -7.99 24.80
C THR A 252 1.62 -9.40 24.71
N GLU A 253 0.54 -9.67 25.43
CA GLU A 253 -0.08 -11.00 25.58
C GLU A 253 -0.86 -11.43 24.34
N GLN A 254 -1.76 -10.58 23.84
CA GLN A 254 -2.69 -10.91 22.75
C GLN A 254 -2.16 -10.53 21.36
N GLN A 255 -0.96 -9.93 21.29
CA GLN A 255 -0.29 -9.55 20.04
C GLN A 255 -1.11 -8.62 19.15
N TYR A 256 -1.92 -7.75 19.75
CA TYR A 256 -2.73 -6.80 19.00
C TYR A 256 -1.85 -5.80 18.21
N PRO A 257 -2.18 -5.54 16.94
CA PRO A 257 -1.40 -4.68 16.09
C PRO A 257 -1.67 -3.20 16.42
N PHE A 258 -0.75 -2.33 15.99
CA PHE A 258 -0.78 -0.90 16.25
C PHE A 258 -2.09 -0.21 15.80
N GLU A 259 -2.70 -0.66 14.71
CA GLU A 259 -3.92 -0.08 14.14
C GLU A 259 -5.15 -0.21 15.05
N LEU A 260 -5.12 -1.17 15.99
CA LEU A 260 -6.17 -1.35 16.98
C LEU A 260 -6.04 -0.39 18.16
N VAL A 261 -4.84 0.15 18.41
CA VAL A 261 -4.57 0.97 19.59
C VAL A 261 -5.34 2.30 19.48
N PRO A 262 -6.17 2.63 20.49
CA PRO A 262 -6.88 3.91 20.53
C PRO A 262 -5.92 5.10 20.44
N VAL A 263 -6.25 6.09 19.60
CA VAL A 263 -5.41 7.28 19.37
C VAL A 263 -5.03 8.03 20.66
N PRO A 264 -5.91 8.20 21.66
CA PRO A 264 -5.53 8.85 22.92
C PRO A 264 -4.39 8.12 23.66
N LEU A 265 -4.34 6.79 23.58
CA LEU A 265 -3.34 5.96 24.25
C LEU A 265 -1.97 6.02 23.59
N LEU A 266 -1.90 6.40 22.31
CA LEU A 266 -0.64 6.62 21.59
C LEU A 266 0.16 7.83 22.11
N ARG A 267 -0.39 8.60 23.05
CA ARG A 267 0.35 9.66 23.77
C ARG A 267 1.23 9.10 24.90
N SER A 268 1.04 7.85 25.30
CA SER A 268 1.82 7.20 26.35
C SER A 268 3.11 6.60 25.80
N ALA A 269 4.26 6.87 26.45
CA ALA A 269 5.54 6.28 26.10
C ALA A 269 5.54 4.74 26.26
N ALA A 270 4.95 4.24 27.36
CA ALA A 270 4.91 2.81 27.67
C ALA A 270 4.20 1.97 26.59
N VAL A 271 3.16 2.55 25.97
CA VAL A 271 2.43 1.90 24.88
C VAL A 271 3.35 1.73 23.66
N TRP A 272 4.15 2.74 23.33
CA TRP A 272 5.11 2.65 22.22
C TRP A 272 6.24 1.66 22.49
N GLU A 273 6.78 1.64 23.71
CA GLU A 273 7.79 0.66 24.12
C GLU A 273 7.29 -0.78 23.97
N SER A 274 6.01 -1.01 24.29
CA SER A 274 5.35 -2.31 24.11
C SER A 274 5.16 -2.69 22.64
N LEU A 275 5.04 -1.71 21.74
CA LEU A 275 4.83 -1.92 20.30
C LEU A 275 6.13 -2.18 19.54
N PHE A 276 7.23 -1.50 19.89
CA PHE A 276 8.48 -1.53 19.14
C PHE A 276 9.03 -2.92 18.80
N PRO A 277 8.95 -3.95 19.66
CA PRO A 277 9.51 -5.27 19.35
C PRO A 277 8.90 -5.91 18.10
N ARG A 278 7.61 -5.67 17.81
CA ARG A 278 6.84 -6.34 16.76
C ARG A 278 6.32 -5.41 15.67
N LEU A 279 6.57 -4.11 15.78
CA LEU A 279 6.18 -3.17 14.73
C LEU A 279 6.93 -3.49 13.43
N PRO A 280 6.23 -3.58 12.29
CA PRO A 280 6.89 -3.72 11.01
C PRO A 280 7.71 -2.45 10.71
N TYR A 281 8.81 -2.62 9.99
CA TYR A 281 9.81 -1.55 9.81
C TYR A 281 9.23 -0.27 9.19
N ARG A 282 8.29 -0.43 8.26
CA ARG A 282 7.59 0.71 7.63
C ARG A 282 6.79 1.55 8.63
N ASP A 283 6.22 0.93 9.66
CA ASP A 283 5.47 1.63 10.69
C ASP A 283 6.37 2.20 11.79
N ILE A 284 7.54 1.58 12.05
CA ILE A 284 8.62 2.21 12.82
C ILE A 284 9.01 3.55 12.19
N LEU A 285 9.27 3.59 10.87
CA LEU A 285 9.62 4.85 10.19
C LEU A 285 8.51 5.91 10.26
N ARG A 286 7.25 5.50 10.19
CA ARG A 286 6.09 6.40 10.31
C ARG A 286 5.86 6.87 11.74
N ALA A 287 6.23 6.05 12.73
CA ALA A 287 6.10 6.37 14.14
C ALA A 287 6.90 7.62 14.51
N ALA A 288 8.06 7.89 13.89
CA ALA A 288 8.82 9.12 14.13
C ALA A 288 7.97 10.39 14.08
N VAL A 289 7.11 10.51 13.07
CA VAL A 289 6.29 11.71 12.88
C VAL A 289 5.11 11.73 13.87
N LEU A 290 4.64 10.58 14.33
CA LEU A 290 3.60 10.48 15.36
C LEU A 290 4.15 10.81 16.75
N LEU A 291 5.28 10.21 17.11
CA LEU A 291 5.97 10.44 18.37
C LEU A 291 6.41 11.90 18.51
N GLN A 292 6.82 12.53 17.41
CA GLN A 292 7.04 13.97 17.32
C GLN A 292 5.78 14.77 17.70
N ASP A 293 4.63 14.49 17.06
CA ASP A 293 3.38 15.22 17.30
C ASP A 293 2.90 15.07 18.75
N PHE A 294 3.14 13.90 19.36
CA PHE A 294 2.86 13.63 20.76
C PHE A 294 3.92 14.17 21.73
N ARG A 295 4.96 14.86 21.23
CA ARG A 295 6.07 15.43 22.03
C ARG A 295 6.84 14.39 22.84
N LEU A 296 6.87 13.16 22.33
CA LEU A 296 7.60 12.02 22.90
C LEU A 296 9.08 12.00 22.44
N LEU A 297 9.38 12.60 21.28
CA LEU A 297 10.74 12.81 20.75
C LEU A 297 11.16 14.28 20.85
N LYS A 298 11.46 14.70 22.09
CA LYS A 298 11.98 16.05 22.41
C LYS A 298 13.43 16.22 21.95
N GLU A 299 13.93 17.45 22.03
CA GLU A 299 15.32 17.79 21.68
C GLU A 299 16.34 16.97 22.47
N ASN A 300 16.13 16.85 23.78
CA ASN A 300 16.97 16.04 24.65
C ASN A 300 16.58 14.57 24.58
N ASP A 301 17.56 13.71 24.84
CA ASP A 301 17.33 12.27 24.88
C ASP A 301 16.50 11.88 26.10
N SER A 302 15.56 10.96 25.86
CA SER A 302 14.73 10.29 26.83
C SER A 302 14.93 8.79 26.69
N PRO A 303 14.56 7.97 27.70
CA PRO A 303 14.61 6.52 27.57
C PRO A 303 13.90 6.01 26.30
N LEU A 304 12.75 6.63 25.98
CA LEU A 304 11.98 6.34 24.77
C LEU A 304 12.72 6.74 23.49
N SER A 305 13.39 7.90 23.43
CA SER A 305 14.11 8.32 22.21
C SER A 305 15.28 7.38 21.90
N VAL A 306 15.97 6.91 22.93
CA VAL A 306 17.05 5.92 22.82
C VAL A 306 16.48 4.57 22.37
N ALA A 307 15.40 4.10 23.00
CA ALA A 307 14.73 2.85 22.63
C ALA A 307 14.25 2.88 21.16
N TYR A 308 13.60 3.98 20.75
CA TYR A 308 13.17 4.18 19.37
C TYR A 308 14.36 4.23 18.40
N GLY A 309 15.44 4.93 18.75
CA GLY A 309 16.66 5.00 17.96
C GLY A 309 17.29 3.62 17.73
N ASN A 310 17.32 2.76 18.75
CA ASN A 310 17.83 1.39 18.66
C ASN A 310 16.97 0.52 17.74
N VAL A 311 15.64 0.67 17.82
CA VAL A 311 14.69 -0.06 16.98
C VAL A 311 14.76 0.40 15.52
N LEU A 312 14.91 1.71 15.31
CA LEU A 312 15.10 2.31 13.99
C LEU A 312 16.39 1.79 13.33
N ASN A 313 17.47 1.68 14.09
CA ASN A 313 18.79 1.23 13.63
C ASN A 313 18.97 -0.31 13.62
N ARG A 314 17.88 -1.07 13.69
CA ARG A 314 17.93 -2.54 13.59
C ARG A 314 18.21 -2.95 12.14
N MET A 315 19.49 -3.14 11.81
CA MET A 315 19.95 -3.38 10.43
C MET A 315 19.30 -4.58 9.73
N THR A 316 19.00 -5.65 10.48
CA THR A 316 18.27 -6.81 9.93
C THR A 316 16.92 -6.40 9.36
N SER A 317 16.14 -5.63 10.13
CA SER A 317 14.85 -5.11 9.70
C SER A 317 14.96 -4.13 8.52
N VAL A 318 16.03 -3.34 8.43
CA VAL A 318 16.28 -2.45 7.28
C VAL A 318 16.42 -3.28 6.00
N ARG A 319 17.26 -4.32 6.02
CA ARG A 319 17.54 -5.21 4.88
C ARG A 319 16.30 -6.01 4.47
N GLU A 320 15.60 -6.60 5.44
CA GLU A 320 14.39 -7.39 5.21
C GLU A 320 13.23 -6.54 4.66
N SER A 321 13.13 -5.28 5.06
CA SER A 321 12.04 -4.40 4.62
C SER A 321 12.07 -4.08 3.13
N ARG A 322 13.25 -4.18 2.49
CA ARG A 322 13.52 -3.81 1.08
C ARG A 322 12.98 -2.43 0.69
N LEU A 323 12.77 -1.54 1.65
CA LEU A 323 12.19 -0.23 1.39
C LEU A 323 13.14 0.61 0.56
N HIS A 324 12.60 1.27 -0.46
CA HIS A 324 13.37 2.18 -1.28
C HIS A 324 13.91 3.35 -0.43
N PRO A 325 15.20 3.72 -0.55
CA PRO A 325 15.85 4.75 0.26
C PRO A 325 15.12 6.10 0.26
N ILE A 326 14.47 6.44 -0.86
CA ILE A 326 13.64 7.65 -0.98
C ILE A 326 12.47 7.70 0.01
N VAL A 327 11.94 6.55 0.45
CA VAL A 327 10.87 6.46 1.46
C VAL A 327 11.41 6.87 2.82
N ILE A 328 12.60 6.38 3.17
CA ILE A 328 13.30 6.70 4.42
C ILE A 328 13.72 8.17 4.42
N TYR A 329 14.40 8.63 3.37
CA TYR A 329 14.84 10.02 3.22
C TYR A 329 13.68 11.00 3.39
N ARG A 330 12.53 10.68 2.80
CA ARG A 330 11.34 11.49 2.88
C ARG A 330 10.80 11.63 4.30
N LEU A 331 10.71 10.53 5.05
CA LEU A 331 10.27 10.54 6.45
C LEU A 331 11.29 11.23 7.36
N MET A 332 12.58 11.00 7.10
CA MET A 332 13.68 11.71 7.77
C MET A 332 13.55 13.22 7.58
N ARG A 333 13.28 13.71 6.36
CA ARG A 333 13.08 15.14 6.09
C ARG A 333 11.88 15.72 6.82
N LEU A 334 10.76 14.99 6.92
CA LEU A 334 9.62 15.45 7.74
C LEU A 334 10.00 15.60 9.21
N PHE A 335 10.73 14.62 9.74
CA PHE A 335 11.19 14.65 11.12
C PHE A 335 12.19 15.79 11.38
N GLU A 336 13.15 15.97 10.48
CA GLU A 336 14.16 17.04 10.55
C GLU A 336 13.52 18.43 10.47
N GLU A 337 12.58 18.64 9.55
CA GLU A 337 11.92 19.93 9.33
C GLU A 337 10.76 20.20 10.32
N ARG A 338 10.51 19.31 11.28
CA ARG A 338 9.36 19.36 12.20
C ARG A 338 8.02 19.51 11.46
N GLN A 339 7.83 18.70 10.43
CA GLN A 339 6.62 18.66 9.62
C GLN A 339 5.89 17.33 9.77
N ARG A 340 4.58 17.34 9.54
CA ARG A 340 3.74 16.14 9.54
C ARG A 340 3.45 15.64 8.14
N TYR A 341 3.27 16.55 7.20
CA TYR A 341 2.82 16.27 5.86
C TYR A 341 3.69 16.98 4.83
N HIS A 342 3.95 16.32 3.70
CA HIS A 342 4.56 17.00 2.55
C HIS A 342 3.58 17.90 1.79
N ASN A 343 2.28 17.70 1.98
CA ASN A 343 1.28 18.56 1.34
C ASN A 343 1.26 19.90 2.07
N ALA A 344 1.67 20.96 1.38
CA ALA A 344 1.82 22.29 1.97
C ALA A 344 0.55 22.83 2.64
N VAL A 345 -0.63 22.56 2.08
CA VAL A 345 -1.91 23.02 2.65
C VAL A 345 -2.22 22.28 3.94
N LYS A 346 -2.12 20.93 3.92
CA LYS A 346 -2.32 20.12 5.14
C LYS A 346 -1.30 20.45 6.22
N GLU A 347 -0.06 20.72 5.80
CA GLU A 347 1.02 21.07 6.70
C GLU A 347 0.82 22.44 7.34
N ALA A 348 0.36 23.44 6.58
CA ALA A 348 0.05 24.76 7.14
C ALA A 348 -1.01 24.67 8.24
N ILE A 349 -2.08 23.89 8.03
CA ILE A 349 -3.15 23.64 9.00
C ILE A 349 -2.63 22.88 10.23
N HIS A 350 -1.75 21.90 10.04
CA HIS A 350 -1.17 21.15 11.16
C HIS A 350 -0.21 22.04 11.98
N THR A 351 0.65 22.79 11.29
CA THR A 351 1.62 23.70 11.90
C THR A 351 0.93 24.79 12.72
N SER A 352 -0.18 25.37 12.24
CA SER A 352 -0.93 26.37 13.01
C SER A 352 -1.42 25.83 14.34
N ASN A 353 -1.76 24.54 14.40
CA ASN A 353 -2.20 23.88 15.63
C ASN A 353 -1.03 23.43 16.53
N ASN A 354 0.21 23.42 16.01
CA ASN A 354 1.40 22.88 16.69
C ASN A 354 2.64 23.80 16.57
N LEU A 355 2.46 25.12 16.63
CA LEU A 355 3.54 26.11 16.45
C LEU A 355 4.76 25.87 17.37
N THR A 356 4.51 25.46 18.62
CA THR A 356 5.57 25.14 19.59
C THR A 356 6.50 24.03 19.11
N LEU A 357 5.96 23.01 18.43
CA LEU A 357 6.75 21.93 17.87
C LEU A 357 7.61 22.43 16.70
N LYS A 358 7.03 23.28 15.84
CA LYS A 358 7.71 23.82 14.66
C LYS A 358 8.96 24.61 15.01
N ASN A 359 8.94 25.29 16.16
CA ASN A 359 10.05 26.12 16.63
C ASN A 359 11.15 25.31 17.36
N SER A 360 10.92 24.02 17.63
CA SER A 360 11.90 23.14 18.27
C SER A 360 12.83 22.46 17.27
N LYS A 361 14.03 22.09 17.70
CA LYS A 361 14.98 21.32 16.88
C LYS A 361 14.63 19.83 16.90
N ALA A 362 14.95 19.11 15.82
CA ALA A 362 14.87 17.65 15.78
C ALA A 362 15.78 17.00 16.82
N ASN A 363 15.36 15.87 17.41
CA ASN A 363 16.22 15.11 18.30
C ASN A 363 17.46 14.66 17.50
N PRO A 364 18.68 15.07 17.88
CA PRO A 364 19.89 14.82 17.09
C PRO A 364 20.28 13.34 17.07
N THR A 365 20.04 12.62 18.18
CA THR A 365 20.34 11.19 18.30
C THR A 365 19.49 10.37 17.36
N VAL A 366 18.17 10.61 17.33
CA VAL A 366 17.25 9.94 16.39
C VAL A 366 17.57 10.31 14.94
N LEU A 367 17.89 11.57 14.67
CA LEU A 367 18.27 12.02 13.33
C LEU A 367 19.54 11.31 12.83
N LYS A 368 20.53 11.12 13.70
CA LYS A 368 21.74 10.33 13.39
C LYS A 368 21.41 8.90 13.00
N GLN A 369 20.45 8.26 13.68
CA GLN A 369 20.01 6.91 13.33
C GLN A 369 19.31 6.86 11.98
N PHE A 370 18.49 7.87 11.64
CA PHE A 370 17.91 7.96 10.29
C PHE A 370 18.96 8.03 9.18
N TYR A 371 20.04 8.79 9.37
CA TYR A 371 21.13 8.85 8.40
C TYR A 371 21.84 7.49 8.25
N ALA A 372 22.09 6.78 9.35
CA ALA A 372 22.68 5.45 9.33
C ALA A 372 21.80 4.46 8.54
N VAL A 373 20.50 4.43 8.85
CA VAL A 373 19.50 3.62 8.14
C VAL A 373 19.42 3.97 6.66
N LEU A 374 19.43 5.26 6.31
CA LEU A 374 19.37 5.69 4.92
C LEU A 374 20.55 5.14 4.13
N ASN A 375 21.77 5.24 4.68
CA ASN A 375 22.97 4.70 4.07
C ASN A 375 22.90 3.18 3.90
N GLU A 376 22.46 2.47 4.94
CA GLU A 376 22.29 1.00 4.87
C GLU A 376 21.25 0.60 3.81
N SER A 377 20.14 1.33 3.71
CA SER A 377 19.09 1.02 2.73
C SER A 377 19.57 1.15 1.28
N MET A 378 20.56 2.00 1.00
CA MET A 378 21.18 2.13 -0.33
C MET A 378 21.99 0.88 -0.70
N LEU A 379 22.52 0.15 0.29
CA LEU A 379 23.30 -1.07 0.07
C LEU A 379 22.43 -2.28 -0.29
N ASN A 380 21.10 -2.19 -0.11
CA ASN A 380 20.16 -3.23 -0.54
C ASN A 380 20.04 -3.34 -2.07
N TYR A 381 20.59 -2.39 -2.81
CA TYR A 381 20.48 -2.32 -4.27
C TYR A 381 21.76 -2.78 -4.94
N GLU A 382 21.60 -3.57 -5.99
CA GLU A 382 22.73 -4.06 -6.78
C GLU A 382 23.49 -2.89 -7.41
N ARG A 383 24.81 -2.96 -7.29
CA ARG A 383 25.70 -2.01 -7.96
C ARG A 383 25.64 -2.28 -9.45
N THR A 384 25.45 -1.24 -10.25
CA THR A 384 25.41 -1.33 -11.71
C THR A 384 26.77 -1.66 -12.33
N GLY A 385 27.88 -1.46 -11.61
CA GLY A 385 29.24 -1.67 -12.11
C GLY A 385 29.70 -0.67 -13.18
N LEU A 386 28.85 0.30 -13.53
CA LEU A 386 29.15 1.31 -14.54
C LEU A 386 29.91 2.50 -13.94
N ARG A 387 30.64 3.21 -14.79
CA ARG A 387 31.28 4.49 -14.43
C ARG A 387 30.28 5.62 -14.63
N PHE A 388 30.03 6.41 -13.59
CA PHE A 388 29.11 7.54 -13.64
C PHE A 388 29.87 8.86 -13.53
N LEU A 389 29.52 9.82 -14.39
CA LEU A 389 29.81 11.22 -14.17
C LEU A 389 28.53 11.88 -13.61
N VAL A 390 28.53 12.20 -12.32
CA VAL A 390 27.41 12.88 -11.66
C VAL A 390 27.66 14.37 -11.71
N THR A 391 26.90 15.09 -12.53
CA THR A 391 26.90 16.56 -12.54
C THR A 391 25.70 17.08 -11.75
N LEU A 392 25.95 18.00 -10.83
CA LEU A 392 24.93 18.62 -10.00
C LEU A 392 24.70 20.06 -10.47
N ASP A 393 23.47 20.37 -10.88
CA ASP A 393 23.08 21.74 -11.24
C ASP A 393 22.73 22.52 -9.97
N LEU A 394 23.69 23.33 -9.49
CA LEU A 394 23.55 24.13 -8.27
C LEU A 394 22.90 25.51 -8.50
N ARG A 395 22.36 25.77 -9.69
CA ARG A 395 21.72 27.07 -9.99
C ARG A 395 20.48 27.29 -9.12
N SER A 396 20.27 28.53 -8.69
CA SER A 396 19.20 28.94 -7.75
C SER A 396 17.77 28.59 -8.17
N LYS A 397 17.52 28.35 -9.48
CA LYS A 397 16.22 27.87 -9.96
C LYS A 397 15.92 26.43 -9.49
N GLN A 398 16.93 25.59 -9.33
CA GLN A 398 16.78 24.21 -8.84
C GLN A 398 16.64 24.14 -7.31
N SER A 399 17.22 25.10 -6.57
CA SER A 399 17.09 25.15 -5.10
C SER A 399 15.69 25.58 -4.63
N LYS A 400 14.93 26.29 -5.47
CA LYS A 400 13.54 26.71 -5.17
C LYS A 400 12.52 25.61 -5.41
N SER A 401 12.81 24.62 -6.24
CA SER A 401 11.90 23.52 -6.48
C SER A 401 12.02 22.47 -5.37
N LYS A 402 10.91 22.22 -4.67
CA LYS A 402 10.78 21.16 -3.65
C LYS A 402 10.75 19.76 -4.29
N TYR A 403 11.76 19.41 -5.09
CA TYR A 403 11.93 18.04 -5.53
C TYR A 403 12.57 17.25 -4.37
N LEU A 404 11.83 16.28 -3.83
CA LEU A 404 12.41 15.22 -3.01
C LEU A 404 13.17 14.29 -3.96
N GLY A 405 14.35 14.73 -4.38
CA GLY A 405 15.20 14.07 -5.34
C GLY A 405 16.18 15.07 -5.94
N ILE A 406 17.45 14.72 -5.94
CA ILE A 406 18.44 15.37 -6.79
C ILE A 406 17.94 15.15 -8.22
N CYS A 407 17.72 16.23 -8.98
CA CYS A 407 17.51 16.13 -10.42
C CYS A 407 18.86 15.74 -11.03
N ILE A 408 19.23 14.46 -10.93
CA ILE A 408 20.39 13.93 -11.62
C ILE A 408 19.99 13.86 -13.09
N ARG A 409 20.37 14.86 -13.88
CA ARG A 409 20.42 14.74 -15.33
C ARG A 409 21.57 13.78 -15.66
N ALA A 410 21.36 12.49 -15.44
CA ALA A 410 22.27 11.46 -15.91
C ALA A 410 22.11 11.40 -17.44
N ARG A 411 23.01 12.07 -18.16
CA ARG A 411 23.19 11.81 -19.58
C ARG A 411 23.96 10.49 -19.66
N PHE A 412 23.24 9.40 -19.94
CA PHE A 412 23.85 8.10 -20.17
C PHE A 412 24.46 8.09 -21.57
N ASP A 413 25.66 8.66 -21.72
CA ASP A 413 26.45 8.43 -22.92
C ASP A 413 27.04 7.03 -22.81
N ARG A 414 26.49 6.09 -23.59
CA ARG A 414 27.15 4.79 -23.85
C ARG A 414 28.36 5.06 -24.74
N SER A 415 29.49 5.45 -24.14
CA SER A 415 30.76 5.32 -24.84
C SER A 415 31.06 3.83 -25.01
N HIS A 416 31.04 3.36 -26.25
CA HIS A 416 31.61 2.05 -26.57
C HIS A 416 33.11 2.12 -26.24
N PRO A 417 33.69 1.10 -25.58
CA PRO A 417 35.14 0.97 -25.61
C PRO A 417 35.54 0.77 -27.08
N GLY A 418 36.57 1.51 -27.49
CA GLY A 418 36.95 1.74 -28.89
C GLY A 418 37.40 0.52 -29.67
#